data_AF-A0A2D9S3C1-F1
#
_entry.id   AF-A0A2D9S3C1-F1
#
_cell.length_a   1.000
_cell.length_b   1.000
_cell.length_c   1.000
_cell.angle_alpha   90.00
_cell.angle_beta   90.00
_cell.angle_gamma   90.00
#
_symmetry.space_group_name_H-M   'P 1'
#
loop_
_entity.id
_entity.type
_entity.pdbx_description
1 polymer ?
#
loop_
_entity_poly.entity_id
_entity_poly.type
_entity_poly.pdbx_seq_one_letter_code
_entity_poly.pdbx_strand_id
1 'polypeptide(L)'
;MTNNSLSLKTAIDKLSSAKVICVGDVMLDKFIYGEIERISPEAPIPVLRCISETSMLGGGGNVARNIIGLGGYCKFVSVVGKDSAGKELISQVGKLKNLDARLITDPKRQTSIKTRFIASNQQVMRADTETIEPITSETEKLVLDAISREAGDFSAIVLADYGKGVLSDGLAKKVLSFAKTNKIPVVVDPQGSDYFEYDNAAIVTPNKKELKEATGLAV
;
A
#
# COMPACT_ATOMS: atom_id res chain seq x y z
N MET A 1 -17.66 10.94 33.17
CA MET A 1 -16.78 10.31 32.16
C MET A 1 -17.37 8.94 31.85
N THR A 2 -18.21 8.85 30.82
CA THR A 2 -18.91 7.61 30.48
C THR A 2 -17.96 6.70 29.70
N ASN A 3 -17.55 5.62 30.36
CA ASN A 3 -16.70 4.58 29.80
C ASN A 3 -17.54 3.77 28.81
N ASN A 4 -17.67 4.27 27.58
CA ASN A 4 -18.45 3.64 26.52
C ASN A 4 -17.60 2.54 25.88
N SER A 5 -17.25 1.51 26.64
CA SER A 5 -16.53 0.36 26.09
C SER A 5 -17.48 -0.39 25.17
N LEU A 6 -17.35 -0.16 23.86
CA LEU A 6 -17.98 -1.00 22.88
C LEU A 6 -17.59 -2.45 23.15
N SER A 7 -18.55 -3.37 23.21
CA SER A 7 -18.20 -4.78 23.25
C SER A 7 -17.41 -5.13 21.98
N LEU A 8 -16.43 -6.04 22.08
CA LEU A 8 -15.64 -6.49 20.92
C LEU A 8 -16.56 -6.95 19.77
N LYS A 9 -17.63 -7.67 20.10
CA LYS A 9 -18.65 -8.08 19.13
C LYS A 9 -19.25 -6.88 18.40
N THR A 10 -19.70 -5.86 19.13
CA THR A 10 -20.26 -4.63 18.54
C THR A 10 -19.23 -3.88 17.70
N ALA A 11 -17.95 -3.94 18.05
CA ALA A 11 -16.89 -3.30 17.27
C ALA A 11 -16.66 -4.04 15.94
N ILE A 12 -16.63 -5.37 15.98
CA ILE A 12 -16.52 -6.23 14.79
C ILE A 12 -17.74 -6.02 13.88
N ASP A 13 -18.96 -6.01 14.42
CA ASP A 13 -20.19 -5.82 13.65
C ASP A 13 -20.22 -4.47 12.91
N LYS A 14 -19.50 -3.46 13.41
CA LYS A 14 -19.40 -2.14 12.75
C LYS A 14 -18.43 -2.12 11.57
N LEU A 15 -17.47 -3.05 11.49
CA LEU A 15 -16.45 -3.07 10.43
C LEU A 15 -17.07 -3.17 9.04
N SER A 16 -18.16 -3.93 8.88
CA SER A 16 -18.86 -4.08 7.59
C SER A 16 -19.53 -2.80 7.09
N SER A 17 -19.71 -1.80 7.96
CA SER A 17 -20.24 -0.49 7.60
C SER A 17 -19.15 0.57 7.36
N ALA A 18 -17.89 0.25 7.67
CA ALA A 18 -16.79 1.19 7.58
C ALA A 18 -16.48 1.52 6.11
N LYS A 19 -16.35 2.82 5.83
CA LYS A 19 -15.87 3.33 4.54
C LYS A 19 -14.50 3.95 4.75
N VAL A 20 -13.48 3.40 4.12
CA VAL A 20 -12.08 3.82 4.31
C VAL A 20 -11.51 4.29 2.98
N ILE A 21 -10.82 5.44 2.99
CA ILE A 21 -9.96 5.83 1.87
C ILE A 21 -8.57 5.29 2.15
N CYS A 22 -8.02 4.48 1.25
CA CYS A 22 -6.63 4.05 1.30
C CYS A 22 -5.86 4.78 0.20
N VAL A 23 -4.81 5.50 0.56
CA VAL A 23 -3.94 6.24 -0.37
C VAL A 23 -2.52 5.80 -0.13
N GLY A 24 -1.77 5.45 -1.16
CA GLY A 24 -0.38 5.06 -0.97
C GLY A 24 0.23 4.34 -2.14
N ASP A 25 1.40 3.77 -1.91
CA ASP A 25 2.14 3.05 -2.95
C ASP A 25 1.52 1.66 -3.19
N VAL A 26 1.14 1.38 -4.45
CA VAL A 26 0.76 0.03 -4.88
C VAL A 26 1.95 -0.68 -5.50
N MET A 27 2.02 -1.99 -5.29
CA MET A 27 2.99 -2.85 -5.96
C MET A 27 2.35 -4.19 -6.35
N LEU A 28 2.92 -4.84 -7.35
CA LEU A 28 2.57 -6.21 -7.72
C LEU A 28 3.50 -7.17 -6.99
N ASP A 29 2.97 -7.90 -6.00
CA ASP A 29 3.70 -8.98 -5.35
C ASP A 29 3.61 -10.23 -6.24
N LYS A 30 4.74 -10.64 -6.81
CA LYS A 30 4.85 -11.79 -7.71
C LYS A 30 5.63 -12.90 -7.01
N PHE A 31 5.12 -14.12 -7.07
CA PHE A 31 5.70 -15.30 -6.44
C PHE A 31 6.00 -16.33 -7.53
N ILE A 32 7.27 -16.67 -7.68
CA ILE A 32 7.74 -17.69 -8.61
C ILE A 32 8.14 -18.90 -7.79
N TYR A 33 7.36 -19.97 -7.91
CA TYR A 33 7.61 -21.24 -7.24
C TYR A 33 8.37 -22.16 -8.16
N GLY A 34 9.38 -22.83 -7.63
CA GLY A 34 10.20 -23.75 -8.41
C GLY A 34 11.04 -24.68 -7.56
N GLU A 35 11.89 -25.43 -8.24
CA GLU A 35 12.83 -26.38 -7.65
C GLU A 35 14.27 -25.99 -8.00
N ILE A 36 15.19 -26.23 -7.07
CA ILE A 36 16.64 -26.02 -7.28
C ILE A 36 17.30 -27.40 -7.22
N GLU A 37 17.67 -27.93 -8.39
CA GLU A 37 18.29 -29.25 -8.51
C GLU A 37 19.79 -29.19 -8.79
N ARG A 38 20.29 -28.03 -9.25
CA ARG A 38 21.69 -27.86 -9.67
C ARG A 38 22.20 -26.44 -9.46
N ILE A 39 23.53 -26.34 -9.49
CA ILE A 39 24.27 -25.07 -9.58
C ILE A 39 24.53 -24.75 -11.06
N SER A 40 24.56 -23.47 -11.41
CA SER A 40 24.87 -23.02 -12.77
C SER A 40 26.33 -23.37 -13.14
N PRO A 41 26.59 -23.85 -14.38
CA PRO A 41 27.96 -24.02 -14.86
C PRO A 41 28.65 -22.68 -15.16
N GLU A 42 27.90 -21.57 -15.25
CA GLU A 42 28.40 -20.24 -15.59
C GLU A 42 28.83 -19.42 -14.36
N ALA A 43 28.22 -19.68 -13.20
CA ALA A 43 28.50 -18.99 -11.95
C ALA A 43 28.06 -19.86 -10.75
N PRO A 44 28.65 -19.69 -9.54
CA PRO A 44 28.31 -20.47 -8.35
C PRO A 44 26.97 -20.02 -7.73
N ILE A 45 25.89 -20.06 -8.52
CA ILE A 45 24.54 -19.66 -8.15
C ILE A 45 23.54 -20.80 -8.43
N PRO A 46 22.48 -20.95 -7.63
CA PRO A 46 21.44 -21.95 -7.86
C PRO A 46 20.65 -21.65 -9.14
N VAL A 47 20.26 -22.70 -9.86
CA VAL A 47 19.32 -22.58 -10.99
C VAL A 47 17.92 -22.98 -10.51
N LEU A 48 17.00 -22.02 -10.48
CA LEU A 48 15.59 -22.30 -10.19
C LEU A 48 14.86 -22.70 -11.47
N ARG A 49 14.30 -23.92 -11.48
CA ARG A 49 13.33 -24.36 -12.49
C ARG A 49 11.93 -23.91 -12.07
N CYS A 50 11.37 -22.93 -12.77
CA CYS A 50 10.03 -22.40 -12.47
C CYS A 50 8.94 -23.45 -12.74
N ILE A 51 8.04 -23.64 -11.77
CA ILE A 51 6.90 -24.57 -11.83
C ILE A 51 5.59 -23.79 -11.95
N SER A 52 5.42 -22.75 -11.14
CA SER A 52 4.20 -21.93 -11.15
C SER A 52 4.49 -20.50 -10.75
N GLU A 53 3.62 -19.61 -11.18
CA GLU A 53 3.67 -18.19 -10.84
C GLU A 53 2.31 -17.73 -10.33
N THR A 54 2.32 -16.93 -9.27
CA THR A 54 1.12 -16.24 -8.79
C THR A 54 1.45 -14.79 -8.50
N SER A 55 0.49 -13.90 -8.72
CA SER A 55 0.63 -12.48 -8.43
C SER A 55 -0.56 -11.96 -7.62
N MET A 56 -0.33 -10.91 -6.83
CA MET A 56 -1.36 -10.26 -6.04
C MET A 56 -1.05 -8.79 -5.75
N LEU A 57 -2.07 -8.06 -5.32
CA LEU A 57 -1.92 -6.69 -4.84
C LEU A 57 -1.04 -6.65 -3.58
N GLY A 58 0.06 -5.91 -3.65
CA GLY A 58 0.96 -5.59 -2.56
C GLY A 58 0.88 -4.11 -2.15
N GLY A 59 1.62 -3.73 -1.10
CA GLY A 59 1.64 -2.37 -0.57
C GLY A 59 0.27 -1.90 -0.12
N GLY A 60 -0.10 -0.66 -0.46
CA GLY A 60 -1.44 -0.10 -0.24
C GLY A 60 -2.56 -0.94 -0.87
N GLY A 61 -2.27 -1.71 -1.92
CA GLY A 61 -3.21 -2.67 -2.49
C GLY A 61 -3.54 -3.83 -1.55
N ASN A 62 -2.56 -4.30 -0.75
CA ASN A 62 -2.80 -5.31 0.28
C ASN A 62 -3.59 -4.72 1.46
N VAL A 63 -3.31 -3.47 1.84
CA VAL A 63 -4.09 -2.73 2.85
C VAL A 63 -5.55 -2.63 2.42
N ALA A 64 -5.80 -2.23 1.17
CA ALA A 64 -7.13 -2.17 0.59
C ALA A 64 -7.85 -3.54 0.59
N ARG A 65 -7.13 -4.63 0.27
CA ARG A 65 -7.66 -6.00 0.34
C ARG A 65 -8.05 -6.40 1.76
N ASN A 66 -7.29 -6.01 2.77
CA ASN A 66 -7.62 -6.30 4.17
C ASN A 66 -8.88 -5.55 4.61
N ILE A 67 -9.03 -4.28 4.21
CA ILE A 67 -10.23 -3.48 4.52
C ILE A 67 -11.49 -4.18 3.99
N ILE A 68 -11.50 -4.59 2.73
CA ILE A 68 -12.66 -5.28 2.14
C ILE A 68 -12.82 -6.72 2.69
N GLY A 69 -11.72 -7.37 3.06
CA GLY A 69 -11.73 -8.70 3.68
C GLY A 69 -12.40 -8.69 5.07
N LEU A 70 -12.34 -7.57 5.78
CA LEU A 70 -13.06 -7.32 7.02
C LEU A 70 -14.53 -6.90 6.80
N GLY A 71 -15.00 -6.90 5.55
CA GLY A 71 -16.38 -6.55 5.16
C GLY A 71 -16.61 -5.07 4.88
N GLY A 72 -15.60 -4.21 5.07
CA GLY A 72 -15.71 -2.77 4.82
C GLY A 72 -15.72 -2.41 3.34
N TYR A 73 -15.91 -1.12 3.07
CA TYR A 73 -15.74 -0.51 1.75
C TYR A 73 -14.42 0.25 1.71
N CYS A 74 -13.65 0.04 0.64
CA CYS A 74 -12.39 0.74 0.43
C CYS A 74 -12.45 1.56 -0.85
N LYS A 75 -12.16 2.85 -0.74
CA LYS A 75 -11.75 3.68 -1.87
C LYS A 75 -10.23 3.69 -1.93
N PHE A 76 -9.65 3.06 -2.94
CA PHE A 76 -8.20 2.93 -3.05
C PHE A 76 -7.65 3.85 -4.12
N VAL A 77 -6.75 4.76 -3.75
CA VAL A 77 -6.12 5.72 -4.67
C VAL A 77 -4.62 5.49 -4.68
N SER A 78 -4.04 5.27 -5.86
CA SER A 78 -2.60 5.04 -6.03
C SER A 78 -2.18 5.42 -7.46
N VAL A 79 -0.88 5.39 -7.70
CA VAL A 79 -0.28 5.61 -9.03
C VAL A 79 0.36 4.32 -9.54
N VAL A 80 0.25 4.06 -10.84
CA VAL A 80 0.89 2.94 -11.55
C VAL A 80 1.60 3.44 -12.81
N GLY A 81 2.56 2.68 -13.30
CA GLY A 81 3.22 2.94 -14.58
C GLY A 81 2.34 2.59 -15.78
N LYS A 82 2.72 3.09 -16.96
CA LYS A 82 2.09 2.70 -18.24
C LYS A 82 2.73 1.42 -18.80
N ASP A 83 2.62 0.33 -18.05
CA ASP A 83 3.27 -0.95 -18.33
C ASP A 83 2.34 -2.16 -18.12
N SER A 84 2.85 -3.37 -18.34
CA SER A 84 2.08 -4.61 -18.17
C SER A 84 1.65 -4.85 -16.73
N ALA A 85 2.53 -4.56 -15.76
CA ALA A 85 2.23 -4.71 -14.35
C ALA A 85 1.13 -3.74 -13.89
N GLY A 86 1.13 -2.49 -14.38
CA GLY A 86 0.08 -1.52 -14.12
C GLY A 86 -1.28 -1.99 -14.67
N LYS A 87 -1.31 -2.54 -15.89
CA LYS A 87 -2.53 -3.16 -16.47
C LYS A 87 -3.01 -4.35 -15.64
N GLU A 88 -2.09 -5.16 -15.15
CA GLU A 88 -2.41 -6.31 -14.31
C GLU A 88 -3.02 -5.87 -12.98
N LEU A 89 -2.43 -4.89 -12.29
CA LEU A 89 -2.99 -4.31 -11.06
C LEU A 89 -4.40 -3.75 -11.30
N ILE A 90 -4.62 -3.01 -12.39
CA ILE A 90 -5.94 -2.51 -12.79
C ILE A 90 -6.94 -3.67 -12.97
N SER A 91 -6.53 -4.75 -13.62
CA SER A 91 -7.37 -5.94 -13.78
C SER A 91 -7.67 -6.62 -12.45
N GLN A 92 -6.70 -6.73 -11.55
CA GLN A 92 -6.87 -7.36 -10.24
C GLN A 92 -7.83 -6.56 -9.35
N VAL A 93 -7.67 -5.23 -9.25
CA VAL A 93 -8.58 -4.39 -8.45
C VAL A 93 -10.00 -4.41 -9.02
N GLY A 94 -10.16 -4.45 -10.34
CA GLY A 94 -11.48 -4.49 -11.00
C GLY A 94 -12.29 -5.77 -10.73
N LYS A 95 -11.66 -6.82 -10.20
CA LYS A 95 -12.32 -8.08 -9.81
C LYS A 95 -12.82 -8.06 -8.36
N LEU A 96 -12.41 -7.08 -7.56
CA LEU A 96 -12.71 -7.04 -6.13
C LEU A 96 -13.99 -6.26 -5.86
N LYS A 97 -14.93 -6.90 -5.18
CA LYS A 97 -16.15 -6.24 -4.69
C LYS A 97 -15.81 -5.33 -3.51
N ASN A 98 -16.58 -4.26 -3.33
CA ASN A 98 -16.41 -3.26 -2.26
C ASN A 98 -15.07 -2.49 -2.31
N LEU A 99 -14.37 -2.52 -3.45
CA LEU A 99 -13.16 -1.75 -3.72
C LEU A 99 -13.40 -0.80 -4.89
N ASP A 100 -13.53 0.51 -4.63
CA ASP A 100 -13.46 1.53 -5.68
C ASP A 100 -12.01 1.97 -5.85
N ALA A 101 -11.31 1.38 -6.81
CA ALA A 101 -9.91 1.68 -7.09
C ALA A 101 -9.76 2.75 -8.17
N ARG A 102 -8.98 3.79 -7.85
CA ARG A 102 -8.52 4.85 -8.75
C ARG A 102 -7.00 4.76 -8.89
N LEU A 103 -6.56 3.92 -9.83
CA LEU A 103 -5.14 3.78 -10.18
C LEU A 103 -4.80 4.76 -11.30
N ILE A 104 -4.12 5.85 -10.95
CA ILE A 104 -3.70 6.88 -11.89
C ILE A 104 -2.48 6.39 -12.65
N THR A 105 -2.52 6.44 -13.98
CA THR A 105 -1.40 6.00 -14.81
C THR A 105 -0.43 7.16 -15.04
N ASP A 106 0.82 7.00 -14.61
CA ASP A 106 1.92 7.93 -14.89
C ASP A 106 2.93 7.26 -15.83
N PRO A 107 3.06 7.72 -17.09
CA PRO A 107 3.96 7.11 -18.06
C PRO A 107 5.44 7.32 -17.76
N LYS A 108 5.80 8.18 -16.80
CA LYS A 108 7.19 8.43 -16.39
C LYS A 108 7.68 7.46 -15.31
N ARG A 109 6.80 6.59 -14.80
CA ARG A 109 7.10 5.65 -13.70
C ARG A 109 7.00 4.22 -14.18
N GLN A 110 7.77 3.34 -13.56
CA GLN A 110 7.55 1.90 -13.61
C GLN A 110 6.63 1.50 -12.46
N THR A 111 5.64 0.65 -12.75
CA THR A 111 4.84 0.02 -11.70
C THR A 111 5.76 -0.81 -10.81
N SER A 112 5.67 -0.61 -9.50
CA SER A 112 6.47 -1.36 -8.53
C SER A 112 6.13 -2.85 -8.55
N ILE A 113 7.12 -3.72 -8.66
CA ILE A 113 6.98 -5.18 -8.64
C ILE A 113 7.95 -5.74 -7.61
N LYS A 114 7.46 -6.65 -6.77
CA LYS A 114 8.26 -7.42 -5.81
C LYS A 114 8.20 -8.89 -6.18
N THR A 115 9.20 -9.39 -6.88
CA THR A 115 9.27 -10.79 -7.31
C THR A 115 10.02 -11.62 -6.28
N ARG A 116 9.34 -12.59 -5.67
CA ARG A 116 9.89 -13.53 -4.70
C ARG A 116 10.05 -14.90 -5.35
N PHE A 117 11.25 -15.43 -5.30
CA PHE A 117 11.57 -16.76 -5.80
C PHE A 117 11.54 -17.74 -4.63
N ILE A 118 10.76 -18.80 -4.74
CA ILE A 118 10.50 -19.77 -3.67
C ILE A 118 10.88 -21.17 -4.16
N ALA A 119 11.71 -21.85 -3.37
CA ALA A 119 12.05 -23.26 -3.55
C ALA A 119 12.02 -23.97 -2.20
N SER A 120 11.51 -25.20 -2.17
CA SER A 120 11.42 -26.01 -0.94
C SER A 120 10.78 -25.26 0.25
N ASN A 121 9.73 -24.47 -0.04
CA ASN A 121 9.03 -23.58 0.91
C ASN A 121 9.91 -22.50 1.57
N GLN A 122 11.06 -22.19 0.98
CA GLN A 122 11.96 -21.12 1.42
C GLN A 122 12.08 -20.06 0.32
N GLN A 123 12.08 -18.78 0.73
CA GLN A 123 12.37 -17.69 -0.19
C GLN A 123 13.88 -17.62 -0.42
N VAL A 124 14.30 -17.84 -1.67
CA VAL A 124 15.73 -17.90 -2.04
C VAL A 124 16.25 -16.59 -2.60
N MET A 125 15.39 -15.78 -3.22
CA MET A 125 15.76 -14.50 -3.81
C MET A 125 14.56 -13.56 -3.85
N ARG A 126 14.83 -12.25 -3.83
CA ARG A 126 13.88 -11.22 -4.19
C ARG A 126 14.46 -10.31 -5.27
N ALA A 127 13.67 -10.02 -6.29
CA ALA A 127 13.99 -9.01 -7.30
C ALA A 127 12.91 -7.93 -7.27
N ASP A 128 13.35 -6.68 -7.14
CA ASP A 128 12.49 -5.51 -7.06
C ASP A 128 12.66 -4.68 -8.35
N THR A 129 11.56 -4.24 -8.94
CA THR A 129 11.53 -3.30 -10.06
C THR A 129 10.64 -2.14 -9.65
N GLU A 130 11.20 -0.94 -9.53
CA GLU A 130 10.48 0.18 -8.90
C GLU A 130 11.05 1.54 -9.31
N THR A 131 10.18 2.54 -9.21
CA THR A 131 10.51 3.98 -9.24
C THR A 131 10.32 4.50 -7.81
N ILE A 132 11.30 5.24 -7.28
CA ILE A 132 11.25 5.80 -5.92
C ILE A 132 11.05 7.32 -5.91
N GLU A 133 11.23 7.95 -7.07
CA GLU A 133 11.12 9.38 -7.27
C GLU A 133 9.69 9.85 -7.02
N PRO A 134 9.48 11.04 -6.46
CA PRO A 134 8.14 11.59 -6.24
C PRO A 134 7.27 11.63 -7.50
N ILE A 135 5.94 11.58 -7.33
CA ILE A 135 4.98 11.81 -8.43
C ILE A 135 5.05 13.26 -8.91
N THR A 136 4.74 13.49 -10.18
CA THR A 136 4.70 14.86 -10.70
C THR A 136 3.52 15.63 -10.11
N SER A 137 3.59 16.96 -10.10
CA SER A 137 2.51 17.81 -9.59
C SER A 137 1.18 17.59 -10.31
N GLU A 138 1.20 17.20 -11.60
CA GLU A 138 -0.01 16.83 -12.34
C GLU A 138 -0.63 15.54 -11.83
N THR A 139 0.18 14.50 -11.60
CA THR A 139 -0.26 13.23 -11.03
C THR A 139 -0.76 13.44 -9.60
N GLU A 140 -0.07 14.25 -8.81
CA GLU A 140 -0.45 14.61 -7.45
C GLU A 140 -1.84 15.26 -7.40
N LYS A 141 -2.10 16.21 -8.30
CA LYS A 141 -3.42 16.85 -8.43
C LYS A 141 -4.52 15.81 -8.74
N LEU A 142 -4.25 14.83 -9.60
CA LEU A 142 -5.21 13.77 -9.89
C LEU A 142 -5.50 12.89 -8.68
N VAL A 143 -4.48 12.62 -7.84
CA VAL A 143 -4.66 11.88 -6.58
C VAL A 143 -5.55 12.67 -5.62
N LEU A 144 -5.28 13.96 -5.42
CA LEU A 144 -6.08 14.84 -4.57
C LEU A 144 -7.52 14.99 -5.07
N ASP A 145 -7.71 15.13 -6.38
CA ASP A 145 -9.03 15.13 -7.02
C ASP A 145 -9.77 13.81 -6.75
N ALA A 146 -9.08 12.67 -6.86
CA ALA A 146 -9.69 11.38 -6.60
C ALA A 146 -10.15 11.25 -5.13
N ILE A 147 -9.39 11.80 -4.18
CA ILE A 147 -9.75 11.81 -2.76
C ILE A 147 -10.95 12.76 -2.50
N SER A 148 -10.90 13.98 -3.04
CA SER A 148 -11.86 15.05 -2.73
C SER A 148 -13.22 14.94 -3.45
N ARG A 149 -13.30 14.22 -4.58
CA ARG A 149 -14.55 14.08 -5.36
C ARG A 149 -15.69 13.35 -4.65
N GLU A 150 -15.41 12.69 -3.52
CA GLU A 150 -16.46 12.12 -2.68
C GLU A 150 -16.57 12.88 -1.36
N ALA A 151 -17.59 13.73 -1.27
CA ALA A 151 -18.02 14.40 -0.04
C ALA A 151 -18.83 13.42 0.85
N GLY A 152 -18.27 12.25 1.13
CA GLY A 152 -18.92 11.19 1.91
C GLY A 152 -18.42 11.10 3.35
N ASP A 153 -19.26 10.53 4.23
CA ASP A 153 -18.89 10.09 5.59
C ASP A 153 -17.91 8.91 5.52
N PHE A 154 -16.64 9.19 5.27
CA PHE A 154 -15.58 8.21 5.45
C PHE A 154 -15.25 8.07 6.93
N SER A 155 -15.11 6.82 7.37
CA SER A 155 -14.77 6.48 8.75
C SER A 155 -13.30 6.75 9.07
N ALA A 156 -12.41 6.63 8.08
CA ALA A 156 -10.98 6.89 8.21
C ALA A 156 -10.29 7.08 6.85
N ILE A 157 -9.09 7.67 6.87
CA ILE A 157 -8.12 7.61 5.78
C ILE A 157 -6.91 6.78 6.25
N VAL A 158 -6.39 5.92 5.39
CA VAL A 158 -5.13 5.20 5.58
C VAL A 158 -4.12 5.72 4.56
N LEU A 159 -2.98 6.20 5.05
CA LEU A 159 -1.81 6.49 4.24
C LEU A 159 -0.86 5.29 4.32
N ALA A 160 -0.65 4.61 3.20
CA ALA A 160 0.17 3.42 3.09
C ALA A 160 1.49 3.77 2.40
N ASP A 161 2.46 4.27 3.16
CA ASP A 161 3.74 4.75 2.65
C ASP A 161 4.76 3.62 2.59
N TYR A 162 5.23 3.31 1.38
CA TYR A 162 6.31 2.35 1.15
C TYR A 162 7.54 3.02 0.53
N GLY A 163 7.57 4.36 0.50
CA GLY A 163 8.68 5.13 -0.06
C GLY A 163 8.84 4.90 -1.57
N LYS A 164 7.73 4.78 -2.30
CA LYS A 164 7.73 4.66 -3.78
C LYS A 164 7.22 5.93 -4.48
N GLY A 165 7.23 7.04 -3.76
CA GLY A 165 7.05 8.37 -4.32
C GLY A 165 5.61 8.84 -4.44
N VAL A 166 4.59 8.02 -4.13
CA VAL A 166 3.18 8.47 -4.17
C VAL A 166 2.92 9.48 -3.07
N LEU A 167 3.36 9.21 -1.84
CA LEU A 167 3.10 10.07 -0.67
C LEU A 167 4.17 11.15 -0.44
N SER A 168 5.21 11.17 -1.28
CA SER A 168 6.32 12.14 -1.22
C SER A 168 5.89 13.56 -1.63
N ASP A 169 6.79 14.53 -1.41
CA ASP A 169 6.65 15.95 -1.78
C ASP A 169 5.40 16.65 -1.21
N GLY A 170 4.97 16.22 -0.02
CA GLY A 170 3.92 16.88 0.74
C GLY A 170 2.50 16.46 0.37
N LEU A 171 2.29 15.43 -0.47
CA LEU A 171 0.96 14.85 -0.66
C LEU A 171 0.38 14.38 0.68
N ALA A 172 1.16 13.67 1.50
CA ALA A 172 0.72 13.23 2.83
C ALA A 172 0.19 14.40 3.68
N LYS A 173 0.92 15.53 3.71
CA LYS A 173 0.50 16.76 4.43
C LYS A 173 -0.80 17.34 3.88
N LYS A 174 -0.99 17.33 2.56
CA LYS A 174 -2.22 17.82 1.91
C LYS A 174 -3.41 16.92 2.24
N VAL A 175 -3.22 15.59 2.25
CA VAL A 175 -4.27 14.65 2.66
C VAL A 175 -4.61 14.79 4.14
N LEU A 176 -3.61 14.94 5.01
CA LEU A 176 -3.81 15.20 6.44
C LEU A 176 -4.57 16.51 6.68
N SER A 177 -4.26 17.57 5.92
CA SER A 177 -4.97 18.86 5.99
C SER A 177 -6.43 18.75 5.55
N PHE A 178 -6.68 18.01 4.46
CA PHE A 178 -8.03 17.68 4.01
C PHE A 178 -8.81 16.89 5.07
N ALA A 179 -8.18 15.85 5.64
CA ALA A 179 -8.80 15.00 6.67
C ALA A 179 -9.14 15.79 7.94
N LYS A 180 -8.22 16.66 8.39
CA LYS A 180 -8.42 17.55 9.54
C LYS A 180 -9.62 18.48 9.34
N THR A 181 -9.73 19.08 8.15
CA THR A 181 -10.86 19.97 7.80
C THR A 181 -12.19 19.23 7.84
N ASN A 182 -12.20 17.97 7.41
CA ASN A 182 -13.40 17.12 7.38
C ASN A 182 -13.60 16.26 8.64
N LYS A 183 -12.73 16.40 9.66
CA LYS A 183 -12.75 15.62 10.91
C LYS A 183 -12.69 14.10 10.70
N ILE A 184 -11.94 13.66 9.69
CA ILE A 184 -11.71 12.24 9.39
C ILE A 184 -10.39 11.81 10.04
N PRO A 185 -10.35 10.75 10.86
CA PRO A 185 -9.10 10.27 11.44
C PRO A 185 -8.21 9.66 10.36
N VAL A 186 -6.90 9.93 10.47
CA VAL A 186 -5.88 9.39 9.54
C VAL A 186 -4.99 8.39 10.26
N VAL A 187 -4.85 7.21 9.68
CA VAL A 187 -3.88 6.18 10.09
C VAL A 187 -2.76 6.17 9.07
N VAL A 188 -1.51 6.17 9.54
CA VAL A 188 -0.32 6.15 8.68
C VAL A 188 0.48 4.88 8.94
N ASP A 189 0.71 4.11 7.90
CA ASP A 189 1.78 3.10 7.84
C ASP A 189 3.02 3.82 7.29
N PRO A 190 3.98 4.21 8.16
CA PRO A 190 5.00 5.19 7.79
C PRO A 190 6.19 4.56 7.08
N GLN A 191 6.92 5.37 6.31
CA GLN A 191 8.23 5.00 5.76
C GLN A 191 9.26 6.11 6.03
N GLY A 192 10.50 5.72 6.25
CA GLY A 192 11.61 6.65 6.47
C GLY A 192 11.76 7.08 7.93
N SER A 193 12.56 8.13 8.15
CA SER A 193 12.96 8.59 9.48
C SER A 193 12.34 9.92 9.90
N ASP A 194 11.76 10.69 8.97
CA ASP A 194 11.15 11.99 9.25
C ASP A 194 9.63 11.86 9.35
N TYR A 195 9.11 11.84 10.58
CA TYR A 195 7.65 11.74 10.82
C TYR A 195 6.97 13.11 10.95
N PHE A 196 7.70 14.23 10.77
CA PHE A 196 7.06 15.54 10.68
C PHE A 196 6.12 15.65 9.47
N GLU A 197 6.30 14.79 8.47
CA GLU A 197 5.38 14.68 7.33
C GLU A 197 4.01 14.14 7.69
N TYR A 198 3.90 13.44 8.83
CA TYR A 198 2.68 12.82 9.32
C TYR A 198 2.03 13.58 10.48
N ASP A 199 2.41 14.85 10.69
CA ASP A 199 1.81 15.69 11.73
C ASP A 199 0.28 15.75 11.60
N ASN A 200 -0.44 15.67 12.72
CA ASN A 200 -1.90 15.52 12.82
C ASN A 200 -2.48 14.14 12.43
N ALA A 201 -1.66 13.12 12.16
CA ALA A 201 -2.15 11.75 12.07
C ALA A 201 -2.78 11.32 13.41
N ALA A 202 -3.90 10.58 13.33
CA ALA A 202 -4.55 10.04 14.53
C ALA A 202 -3.77 8.83 15.08
N ILE A 203 -3.21 8.01 14.19
CA ILE A 203 -2.40 6.84 14.53
C ILE A 203 -1.25 6.74 13.52
N VAL A 204 -0.05 6.43 13.99
CA VAL A 204 1.09 6.03 13.16
C VAL A 204 1.49 4.61 13.60
N THR A 205 1.69 3.70 12.64
CA THR A 205 1.90 2.27 12.91
C THR A 205 3.29 1.75 12.49
N PRO A 206 4.40 2.30 13.03
CA PRO A 206 5.73 1.84 12.66
C PRO A 206 6.00 0.44 13.22
N ASN A 207 6.75 -0.36 12.48
CA ASN A 207 7.38 -1.54 13.05
C ASN A 207 8.60 -1.15 13.91
N LYS A 208 9.18 -2.14 14.60
CA LYS A 208 10.33 -1.92 15.52
C LYS A 208 11.52 -1.25 14.85
N LYS A 209 11.80 -1.58 13.58
CA LYS A 209 12.91 -1.01 12.82
C LYS A 209 12.63 0.44 12.45
N GLU A 210 11.46 0.73 11.87
CA GLU A 210 11.02 2.08 11.52
C GLU A 210 11.00 3.01 12.74
N LEU A 211 10.47 2.53 13.88
CA LEU A 211 10.40 3.32 15.11
C LEU A 211 11.80 3.64 15.65
N LYS A 212 12.74 2.69 15.57
CA LYS A 212 14.14 2.92 15.91
C LYS A 212 14.79 3.96 15.01
N GLU A 213 14.54 3.88 13.70
CA GLU A 213 15.09 4.80 12.71
C GLU A 213 14.54 6.22 12.87
N ALA A 214 13.25 6.37 13.14
CA ALA A 214 12.60 7.67 13.32
C ALA A 214 12.98 8.35 14.64
N THR A 215 13.16 7.60 15.72
CA THR A 215 13.45 8.16 17.05
C THR A 215 14.94 8.25 17.37
N GLY A 216 15.77 7.44 16.71
CA GLY A 216 17.17 7.23 17.08
C GLY A 216 17.36 6.50 18.41
N LEU A 217 16.29 5.98 19.02
CA LEU A 217 16.31 5.31 20.33
C LEU A 217 16.36 3.79 20.20
N ALA A 218 16.80 3.11 21.27
CA ALA A 218 16.67 1.67 21.36
C ALA A 218 15.21 1.30 21.64
N VAL A 219 14.67 0.39 20.83
CA VAL A 219 13.29 -0.13 20.87
C VAL A 219 13.32 -1.64 20.84
#